data_AF-A0A975CXL3-F1
#
_entry.id   AF-A0A975CXL3-F1
#
_cell.length_a   1.000
_cell.length_b   1.000
_cell.length_c   1.000
_cell.angle_alpha   90.00
_cell.angle_beta   90.00
_cell.angle_gamma   90.00
#
_symmetry.space_group_name_H-M   'P 1'
#
loop_
_entity.id
_entity.type
_entity.pdbx_description
1 polymer ?
#
loop_
_entity_poly.entity_id
_entity_poly.type
_entity_poly.pdbx_seq_one_letter_code
_entity_poly.pdbx_strand_id
1 'polypeptide(L)'
;MIRKLVCLLLLFALCAVGTAVSESTQITAGDWAFTHAPEESVLLLREDGIAVFKGQEYSWTGDGEFIRLAAESGEEISLRFVTTEEKTLLYIPTEYIRAEEYPGEGLYGAWIGKEREGSTFIFREDNRFLEDGTFTGTFRIDEEAESFLLVYIRYFDDTLCYFHMDGNDALTVDYPWTMVETQAAPAP
;
A
#
# COMPACT_ATOMS: atom_id res chain seq x y z
N MET A 1 11.32 7.29 72.81
CA MET A 1 11.76 6.06 72.12
C MET A 1 11.77 6.33 70.63
N ILE A 2 12.93 6.12 70.00
CA ILE A 2 13.25 6.34 68.58
C ILE A 2 12.70 5.15 67.75
N ARG A 3 12.52 5.37 66.42
CA ARG A 3 12.40 4.39 65.29
C ARG A 3 10.95 4.22 64.80
N LYS A 4 10.54 4.39 63.53
CA LYS A 4 11.13 4.49 62.16
C LYS A 4 10.14 5.31 61.32
N LEU A 5 10.49 6.36 60.58
CA LEU A 5 11.11 6.40 59.24
C LEU A 5 10.56 5.38 58.23
N VAL A 6 9.60 5.79 57.38
CA VAL A 6 9.60 5.54 55.92
C VAL A 6 8.84 6.69 55.24
N CYS A 7 9.58 7.71 54.78
CA CYS A 7 9.10 8.63 53.74
C CYS A 7 9.30 7.92 52.40
N LEU A 8 8.22 7.41 51.80
CA LEU A 8 8.24 6.92 50.43
C LEU A 8 7.96 8.11 49.50
N LEU A 9 9.01 8.89 49.21
CA LEU A 9 9.04 9.81 48.08
C LEU A 9 9.14 8.97 46.81
N LEU A 10 8.00 8.73 46.15
CA LEU A 10 7.96 8.24 44.77
C LEU A 10 8.33 9.40 43.85
N LEU A 11 9.63 9.48 43.53
CA LEU A 11 10.10 10.15 42.32
C LEU A 11 9.47 9.42 41.12
N PHE A 12 8.44 10.01 40.51
CA PHE A 12 8.14 9.71 39.12
C PHE A 12 9.21 10.40 38.27
N ALA A 13 10.23 9.62 37.94
CA ALA A 13 11.16 9.97 36.88
C ALA A 13 10.36 10.14 35.59
N LEU A 14 10.48 11.33 34.99
CA LEU A 14 10.13 11.59 33.60
C LEU A 14 10.82 10.55 32.72
N CYS A 15 10.11 9.48 32.34
CA CYS A 15 10.34 8.87 31.04
C CYS A 15 9.55 9.74 30.05
N ALA A 16 10.20 10.82 29.60
CA ALA A 16 9.92 11.33 28.28
C ALA A 16 10.19 10.16 27.32
N VAL A 17 9.16 9.38 27.03
CA VAL A 17 9.13 8.56 25.83
C VAL A 17 9.19 9.61 24.74
N GLY A 18 10.41 9.85 24.25
CA GLY A 18 10.60 10.49 22.96
C GLY A 18 9.86 9.61 21.97
N THR A 19 8.61 9.96 21.71
CA THR A 19 8.04 9.74 20.40
C THR A 19 9.00 10.47 19.48
N ALA A 20 9.99 9.74 18.96
CA ALA A 20 10.54 10.08 17.67
C ALA A 20 9.30 10.14 16.78
N VAL A 21 8.83 11.36 16.54
CA VAL A 21 8.04 11.64 15.37
C VAL A 21 8.98 11.18 14.27
N SER A 22 8.75 9.96 13.78
CA SER A 22 9.37 9.47 12.55
C SER A 22 9.30 10.65 11.60
N GLU A 23 10.44 11.11 11.09
CA GLU A 23 10.45 12.12 10.03
C GLU A 23 9.41 11.65 9.02
N SER A 24 8.26 12.33 8.97
CA SER A 24 7.17 11.90 8.12
C SER A 24 7.77 11.98 6.73
N THR A 25 8.01 10.83 6.13
CA THR A 25 8.60 10.76 4.81
C THR A 25 7.51 11.24 3.87
N GLN A 26 7.41 12.55 3.71
CA GLN A 26 6.41 13.16 2.85
C GLN A 26 6.86 12.89 1.43
N ILE A 27 6.00 12.27 0.63
CA ILE A 27 6.22 12.27 -0.81
C ILE A 27 6.17 13.71 -1.30
N THR A 28 7.20 14.11 -2.02
CA THR A 28 7.33 15.46 -2.57
C THR A 28 6.73 15.53 -3.96
N ALA A 29 6.49 16.76 -4.42
CA ALA A 29 6.27 17.01 -5.85
C ALA A 29 7.40 16.36 -6.67
N GLY A 30 7.05 15.79 -7.82
CA GLY A 30 7.96 15.00 -8.64
C GLY A 30 7.20 14.22 -9.71
N ASP A 31 7.95 13.70 -10.68
CA ASP A 31 7.46 12.79 -11.72
C ASP A 31 7.97 11.39 -11.40
N TRP A 32 7.07 10.43 -11.22
CA TRP A 32 7.36 9.09 -10.73
C TRP A 32 6.96 8.04 -11.74
N ALA A 33 7.84 7.08 -11.96
CA ALA A 33 7.69 5.93 -12.84
C ALA A 33 7.94 4.62 -12.09
N PHE A 34 7.50 3.49 -12.66
CA PHE A 34 7.89 2.18 -12.15
C PHE A 34 9.37 1.91 -12.45
N THR A 35 10.07 1.22 -11.55
CA THR A 35 11.49 0.83 -11.77
C THR A 35 11.74 0.03 -13.05
N HIS A 36 10.75 -0.77 -13.49
CA HIS A 36 10.85 -1.59 -14.70
C HIS A 36 10.48 -0.81 -15.98
N ALA A 37 9.94 0.41 -15.85
CA ALA A 37 9.56 1.29 -16.95
C ALA A 37 9.87 2.76 -16.58
N PRO A 38 11.15 3.12 -16.34
CA PRO A 38 11.53 4.41 -15.74
C PRO A 38 11.29 5.63 -16.66
N GLU A 39 10.94 5.40 -17.93
CA GLU A 39 10.65 6.44 -18.92
C GLU A 39 9.15 6.76 -19.02
N GLU A 40 8.31 5.99 -18.35
CA GLU A 40 6.84 6.11 -18.40
C GLU A 40 6.33 6.70 -17.07
N SER A 41 5.93 7.97 -17.11
CA SER A 41 5.31 8.63 -15.95
C SER A 41 4.03 7.90 -15.55
N VAL A 42 3.99 7.45 -14.29
CA VAL A 42 2.82 6.82 -13.66
C VAL A 42 2.08 7.84 -12.80
N LEU A 43 2.85 8.67 -12.09
CA LEU A 43 2.34 9.68 -11.17
C LEU A 43 3.19 10.95 -11.27
N LEU A 44 2.59 12.05 -11.69
CA LEU A 44 3.16 13.39 -11.60
C LEU A 44 2.46 14.14 -10.47
N LEU A 45 3.24 14.68 -9.54
CA LEU A 45 2.76 15.56 -8.46
C LEU A 45 3.39 16.94 -8.64
N ARG A 46 2.59 17.98 -8.81
CA ARG A 46 3.05 19.36 -9.01
C ARG A 46 2.88 20.18 -7.74
N GLU A 47 3.77 21.14 -7.52
CA GLU A 47 3.75 22.03 -6.34
C GLU A 47 2.50 22.91 -6.26
N ASP A 48 1.81 23.14 -7.38
CA ASP A 48 0.57 23.91 -7.46
C ASP A 48 -0.69 23.10 -7.06
N GLY A 49 -0.51 21.85 -6.60
CA GLY A 49 -1.59 20.97 -6.15
C GLY A 49 -2.26 20.17 -7.27
N ILE A 50 -1.72 20.20 -8.50
CA ILE A 50 -2.18 19.37 -9.62
C ILE A 50 -1.40 18.06 -9.65
N ALA A 51 -2.08 16.95 -9.90
CA ALA A 51 -1.49 15.64 -10.12
C ALA A 51 -1.96 15.03 -11.44
N VAL A 52 -1.13 14.19 -12.05
CA VAL A 52 -1.54 13.31 -13.15
C VAL A 52 -1.26 11.88 -12.72
N PHE A 53 -2.28 11.02 -12.72
CA PHE A 53 -2.16 9.61 -12.36
C PHE A 53 -2.76 8.75 -13.45
N LYS A 54 -1.98 7.79 -13.98
CA LYS A 54 -2.36 6.95 -15.13
C LYS A 54 -2.93 7.75 -16.32
N GLY A 55 -2.39 8.96 -16.55
CA GLY A 55 -2.79 9.85 -17.65
C GLY A 55 -4.02 10.74 -17.40
N GLN A 56 -4.63 10.68 -16.22
CA GLN A 56 -5.76 11.54 -15.84
C GLN A 56 -5.33 12.61 -14.83
N GLU A 57 -5.86 13.82 -14.97
CA GLU A 57 -5.57 14.96 -14.07
C GLU A 57 -6.47 14.95 -12.83
N TYR A 58 -5.88 15.30 -11.68
CA TYR A 58 -6.50 15.39 -10.38
C TYR A 58 -5.96 16.62 -9.62
N SER A 59 -6.68 17.04 -8.59
CA SER A 59 -6.06 17.79 -7.48
C SER A 59 -5.45 16.81 -6.47
N TRP A 60 -4.39 17.19 -5.76
CA TRP A 60 -3.77 16.30 -4.78
C TRP A 60 -3.38 16.94 -3.45
N THR A 61 -3.39 16.12 -2.40
CA THR A 61 -2.82 16.41 -1.08
C THR A 61 -2.15 15.16 -0.52
N GLY A 62 -1.28 15.31 0.48
CA GLY A 62 -0.63 14.18 1.15
C GLY A 62 -0.59 14.34 2.67
N ASP A 63 -0.72 13.23 3.40
CA ASP A 63 -0.75 13.21 4.88
C ASP A 63 0.37 12.36 5.51
N GLY A 64 1.38 11.97 4.72
CA GLY A 64 2.54 11.19 5.17
C GLY A 64 2.34 9.68 5.09
N GLU A 65 1.12 9.22 4.84
CA GLU A 65 0.78 7.81 4.61
C GLU A 65 0.08 7.63 3.25
N PHE A 66 -0.73 8.61 2.86
CA PHE A 66 -1.48 8.60 1.61
C PHE A 66 -1.25 9.85 0.76
N ILE A 67 -1.37 9.65 -0.55
CA ILE A 67 -1.62 10.68 -1.55
C ILE A 67 -3.10 10.60 -1.88
N ARG A 68 -3.83 11.69 -1.64
CA ARG A 68 -5.25 11.79 -1.94
C ARG A 68 -5.41 12.55 -3.25
N LEU A 69 -6.00 11.91 -4.24
CA LEU A 69 -6.31 12.47 -5.54
C LEU A 69 -7.82 12.73 -5.61
N ALA A 70 -8.23 13.92 -6.02
CA ALA A 70 -9.63 14.26 -6.21
C ALA A 70 -9.87 14.77 -7.65
N ALA A 71 -10.76 14.09 -8.36
CA ALA A 71 -11.19 14.46 -9.70
C ALA A 71 -12.25 15.56 -9.64
N GLU A 72 -12.43 16.31 -10.74
CA GLU A 72 -13.50 17.31 -10.84
C GLU A 72 -14.91 16.70 -10.72
N SER A 73 -15.05 15.41 -11.04
CA SER A 73 -16.30 14.65 -10.87
C SER A 73 -16.70 14.42 -9.41
N GLY A 74 -15.78 14.65 -8.46
CA GLY A 74 -15.94 14.31 -7.05
C GLY A 74 -15.50 12.90 -6.68
N GLU A 75 -14.96 12.13 -7.64
CA GLU A 75 -14.29 10.86 -7.36
C GLU A 75 -12.97 11.10 -6.63
N GLU A 76 -12.70 10.29 -5.61
CA GLU A 76 -11.48 10.37 -4.80
C GLU A 76 -10.72 9.04 -4.83
N ILE A 77 -9.39 9.12 -4.96
CA ILE A 77 -8.48 7.97 -4.89
C ILE A 77 -7.47 8.23 -3.78
N SER A 78 -7.29 7.27 -2.88
CA SER A 78 -6.24 7.32 -1.86
C SER A 78 -5.15 6.31 -2.21
N LEU A 79 -3.95 6.80 -2.53
CA LEU A 79 -2.79 5.97 -2.85
C LEU A 79 -1.89 5.91 -1.62
N ARG A 80 -1.78 4.75 -0.99
CA ARG A 80 -0.81 4.54 0.07
C ARG A 80 0.60 4.58 -0.51
N PHE A 81 1.56 5.13 0.24
CA PHE A 81 2.96 5.09 -0.15
C PHE A 81 3.86 4.80 1.06
N VAL A 82 5.04 4.26 0.79
CA VAL A 82 6.08 4.03 1.79
C VAL A 82 7.41 4.43 1.19
N THR A 83 8.07 5.42 1.79
CA THR A 83 9.42 5.82 1.40
C THR A 83 10.40 5.43 2.50
N THR A 84 11.46 4.76 2.11
CA THR A 84 12.59 4.36 2.95
C THR A 84 13.89 4.89 2.34
N GLU A 85 15.02 4.76 3.04
CA GLU A 85 16.32 5.08 2.45
C GLU A 85 16.66 4.24 1.21
N GLU A 86 16.07 3.05 1.08
CA GLU A 86 16.39 2.09 0.01
C GLU A 86 15.42 2.18 -1.19
N LYS A 87 14.14 2.46 -0.94
CA LYS A 87 13.09 2.42 -1.96
C LYS A 87 11.88 3.27 -1.59
N THR A 88 11.20 3.74 -2.64
CA THR A 88 9.82 4.26 -2.57
C THR A 88 8.88 3.22 -3.14
N LEU A 89 7.83 2.88 -2.39
CA LEU A 89 6.73 2.04 -2.81
C LEU A 89 5.47 2.90 -2.96
N LEU A 90 4.77 2.76 -4.09
CA LEU A 90 3.42 3.28 -4.28
C LEU A 90 2.47 2.10 -4.36
N TYR A 91 1.45 2.10 -3.53
CA TYR A 91 0.41 1.10 -3.53
C TYR A 91 -0.68 1.53 -4.50
N ILE A 92 -0.89 0.74 -5.56
CA ILE A 92 -1.87 1.04 -6.59
C ILE A 92 -3.07 0.12 -6.40
N PRO A 93 -4.28 0.68 -6.16
CA PRO A 93 -5.49 -0.11 -6.04
C PRO A 93 -5.80 -0.79 -7.37
N THR A 94 -6.12 -2.08 -7.29
CA THR A 94 -6.61 -2.87 -8.41
C THR A 94 -7.88 -3.59 -7.98
N GLU A 95 -8.95 -3.43 -8.75
CA GLU A 95 -10.22 -4.08 -8.47
C GLU A 95 -10.30 -5.50 -9.04
N TYR A 96 -10.88 -6.39 -8.26
CA TYR A 96 -11.14 -7.78 -8.58
C TYR A 96 -12.60 -8.13 -8.30
N ILE A 97 -13.11 -9.07 -9.08
CA ILE A 97 -14.40 -9.75 -8.85
C ILE A 97 -14.17 -11.21 -8.53
N ARG A 98 -15.03 -11.78 -7.70
CA ARG A 98 -14.98 -13.21 -7.39
C ARG A 98 -15.34 -14.05 -8.62
N ALA A 99 -14.57 -15.10 -8.88
CA ALA A 99 -14.92 -16.09 -9.88
C ALA A 99 -16.01 -17.04 -9.35
N GLU A 100 -17.13 -17.17 -10.08
CA GLU A 100 -18.26 -18.02 -9.69
C GLU A 100 -17.87 -19.51 -9.51
N GLU A 101 -16.89 -19.98 -10.29
CA GLU A 101 -16.44 -21.38 -10.30
C GLU A 101 -15.64 -21.78 -9.04
N TYR A 102 -15.15 -20.80 -8.28
CA TYR A 102 -14.32 -21.01 -7.09
C TYR A 102 -14.80 -20.13 -5.94
N PRO A 103 -15.99 -20.42 -5.38
CA PRO A 103 -16.54 -19.67 -4.26
C PRO A 103 -15.69 -19.87 -3.00
N GLY A 104 -15.75 -18.90 -2.10
CA GLY A 104 -15.11 -18.93 -0.80
C GLY A 104 -15.57 -17.77 0.07
N GLU A 105 -15.15 -17.77 1.34
CA GLU A 105 -15.44 -16.69 2.29
C GLU A 105 -14.20 -15.81 2.49
N GLY A 106 -14.41 -14.50 2.64
CA GLY A 106 -13.32 -13.54 2.74
C GLY A 106 -12.38 -13.62 1.54
N LEU A 107 -11.06 -13.56 1.76
CA LEU A 107 -10.07 -13.65 0.69
C LEU A 107 -10.01 -15.02 -0.01
N TYR A 108 -10.43 -16.10 0.65
CA TYR A 108 -10.36 -17.45 0.07
C TYR A 108 -11.25 -17.57 -1.17
N GLY A 109 -10.75 -18.24 -2.21
CA GLY A 109 -11.42 -18.36 -3.51
C GLY A 109 -10.57 -17.80 -4.66
N ALA A 110 -11.17 -17.66 -5.84
CA ALA A 110 -10.51 -17.06 -6.99
C ALA A 110 -11.07 -15.66 -7.30
N TRP A 111 -10.18 -14.77 -7.70
CA TRP A 111 -10.40 -13.36 -7.95
C TRP A 111 -9.86 -13.00 -9.34
N ILE A 112 -10.66 -12.27 -10.12
CA ILE A 112 -10.37 -11.89 -11.50
C ILE A 112 -10.32 -10.36 -11.57
N GLY A 113 -9.19 -9.81 -12.01
CA GLY A 113 -8.99 -8.37 -12.12
C GLY A 113 -9.92 -7.75 -13.17
N LYS A 114 -10.52 -6.60 -12.85
CA LYS A 114 -11.43 -5.90 -13.77
C LYS A 114 -10.70 -5.13 -14.86
N GLU A 115 -9.54 -4.57 -14.54
CA GLU A 115 -8.82 -3.64 -15.43
C GLU A 115 -7.76 -4.32 -16.30
N ARG A 116 -7.17 -5.41 -15.82
CA ARG A 116 -6.04 -6.08 -16.47
C ARG A 116 -6.37 -7.52 -16.78
N GLU A 117 -6.47 -7.84 -18.07
CA GLU A 117 -6.64 -9.20 -18.55
C GLU A 117 -5.52 -10.10 -18.04
N GLY A 118 -5.89 -11.24 -17.46
CA GLY A 118 -4.96 -12.20 -16.85
C GLY A 118 -4.56 -11.90 -15.40
N SER A 119 -4.89 -10.72 -14.86
CA SER A 119 -4.66 -10.40 -13.44
C SER A 119 -5.58 -11.27 -12.58
N THR A 120 -5.02 -12.19 -11.82
CA THR A 120 -5.82 -13.14 -11.01
C THR A 120 -5.15 -13.48 -9.70
N PHE A 121 -5.95 -13.72 -8.67
CA PHE A 121 -5.49 -14.37 -7.44
C PHE A 121 -6.35 -15.61 -7.15
N ILE A 122 -5.73 -16.66 -6.63
CA ILE A 122 -6.42 -17.79 -6.03
C ILE A 122 -5.84 -18.02 -4.65
N PHE A 123 -6.63 -17.79 -3.60
CA PHE A 123 -6.25 -18.03 -2.21
C PHE A 123 -6.92 -19.31 -1.71
N ARG A 124 -6.12 -20.23 -1.16
CA ARG A 124 -6.60 -21.54 -0.68
C ARG A 124 -6.57 -21.62 0.84
N GLU A 125 -7.47 -22.42 1.40
CA GLU A 125 -7.59 -22.66 2.85
C GLU A 125 -6.32 -23.23 3.49
N ASP A 126 -5.44 -23.86 2.70
CA ASP A 126 -4.14 -24.36 3.17
C ASP A 126 -3.02 -23.29 3.12
N ASN A 127 -3.40 -22.02 3.07
CA ASN A 127 -2.53 -20.84 3.04
C ASN A 127 -1.59 -20.79 1.82
N ARG A 128 -1.97 -21.42 0.70
CA ARG A 128 -1.27 -21.29 -0.58
C ARG A 128 -1.98 -20.33 -1.53
N PHE A 129 -1.22 -19.63 -2.35
CA PHE A 129 -1.77 -18.78 -3.40
C PHE A 129 -1.25 -19.13 -4.81
N LEU A 130 -2.02 -18.72 -5.81
CA LEU A 130 -1.63 -18.63 -7.22
C LEU A 130 -1.99 -17.22 -7.72
N GLU A 131 -1.03 -16.52 -8.29
CA GLU A 131 -1.19 -15.19 -8.89
C GLU A 131 -0.91 -15.27 -10.39
N ASP A 132 -1.76 -14.64 -11.21
CA ASP A 132 -1.65 -14.54 -12.67
C ASP A 132 -1.45 -15.90 -13.37
N GLY A 133 -2.01 -16.97 -12.79
CA GLY A 133 -1.85 -18.35 -13.25
C GLY A 133 -0.41 -18.89 -13.19
N THR A 134 0.54 -18.15 -12.64
CA THR A 134 1.98 -18.40 -12.79
C THR A 134 2.73 -18.38 -11.46
N PHE A 135 2.53 -17.35 -10.65
CA PHE A 135 3.32 -17.13 -9.44
C PHE A 135 2.67 -17.81 -8.25
N THR A 136 3.46 -18.51 -7.44
CA THR A 136 2.95 -19.33 -6.35
C THR A 136 3.75 -19.14 -5.08
N GLY A 137 3.08 -19.38 -3.96
CA GLY A 137 3.68 -19.26 -2.65
C GLY A 137 2.73 -19.61 -1.53
N THR A 138 3.07 -19.13 -0.34
CA THR A 138 2.18 -19.12 0.81
C THR A 138 1.79 -17.70 1.15
N PHE A 139 0.66 -17.52 1.84
CA PHE A 139 0.25 -16.20 2.29
C PHE A 139 -0.18 -16.21 3.75
N ARG A 140 -0.23 -15.02 4.36
CA ARG A 140 -0.75 -14.78 5.71
C ARG A 140 -1.64 -13.55 5.67
N ILE A 141 -2.77 -13.62 6.36
CA ILE A 141 -3.72 -12.50 6.47
C ILE A 141 -3.56 -11.86 7.85
N ASP A 142 -3.59 -10.54 7.89
CA ASP A 142 -3.86 -9.72 9.07
C ASP A 142 -5.19 -9.00 8.86
N GLU A 143 -6.25 -9.49 9.51
CA GLU A 143 -7.60 -8.95 9.37
C GLU A 143 -7.76 -7.58 10.04
N GLU A 144 -6.95 -7.27 11.07
CA GLU A 144 -7.03 -5.97 11.76
C GLU A 144 -6.43 -4.86 10.91
N ALA A 145 -5.32 -5.17 10.24
CA ALA A 145 -4.65 -4.24 9.34
C ALA A 145 -5.21 -4.27 7.90
N GLU A 146 -6.22 -5.10 7.63
CA GLU A 146 -6.74 -5.40 6.29
C GLU A 146 -5.60 -5.61 5.27
N SER A 147 -4.67 -6.52 5.62
CA SER A 147 -3.48 -6.79 4.81
C SER A 147 -3.20 -8.27 4.64
N PHE A 148 -2.45 -8.62 3.59
CA PHE A 148 -1.89 -9.96 3.44
C PHE A 148 -0.46 -9.90 2.94
N LEU A 149 0.36 -10.82 3.44
CA LEU A 149 1.74 -11.01 3.00
C LEU A 149 1.82 -12.20 2.06
N LEU A 150 2.26 -11.97 0.83
CA LEU A 150 2.61 -13.01 -0.14
C LEU A 150 4.08 -13.40 0.05
N VAL A 151 4.33 -14.68 0.32
CA VAL A 151 5.67 -15.26 0.43
C VAL A 151 5.90 -16.15 -0.79
N TYR A 152 6.59 -15.61 -1.79
CA TYR A 152 6.81 -16.28 -3.07
C TYR A 152 7.81 -17.43 -2.96
N ILE A 153 7.57 -18.52 -3.69
CA ILE A 153 8.56 -19.61 -3.77
C ILE A 153 9.80 -19.17 -4.56
N ARG A 154 9.65 -18.32 -5.59
CA ARG A 154 10.70 -17.82 -6.49
C ARG A 154 10.34 -16.45 -7.09
N TYR A 155 11.34 -15.81 -7.70
CA TYR A 155 11.28 -14.63 -8.57
C TYR A 155 11.12 -13.27 -7.89
N PHE A 156 10.44 -13.22 -6.75
CA PHE A 156 10.14 -11.97 -6.07
C PHE A 156 10.48 -12.07 -4.58
N ASP A 157 10.69 -10.90 -4.00
CA ASP A 157 10.71 -10.74 -2.54
C ASP A 157 9.29 -10.91 -1.98
N ASP A 158 9.18 -11.08 -0.67
CA ASP A 158 7.89 -11.12 0.00
C ASP A 158 7.15 -9.77 -0.19
N THR A 159 5.86 -9.85 -0.50
CA THR A 159 5.05 -8.68 -0.88
C THR A 159 3.92 -8.48 0.11
N LEU A 160 3.95 -7.37 0.86
CA LEU A 160 2.85 -6.93 1.71
C LEU A 160 1.86 -6.11 0.88
N CYS A 161 0.63 -6.60 0.76
CA CYS A 161 -0.49 -5.91 0.12
C CYS A 161 -1.52 -5.49 1.16
N TYR A 162 -2.23 -4.39 0.90
CA TYR A 162 -3.44 -4.04 1.64
C TYR A 162 -4.65 -4.39 0.79
N PHE A 163 -5.79 -4.61 1.43
CA PHE A 163 -7.00 -4.95 0.71
C PHE A 163 -8.22 -4.34 1.37
N HIS A 164 -9.28 -4.21 0.59
CA HIS A 164 -10.61 -3.88 1.07
C HIS A 164 -11.63 -4.78 0.37
N MET A 165 -12.63 -5.25 1.10
CA MET A 165 -13.70 -6.06 0.55
C MET A 165 -15.03 -5.32 0.65
N ASP A 166 -15.73 -5.21 -0.47
CA ASP A 166 -17.13 -4.77 -0.50
C ASP A 166 -18.03 -5.99 -0.64
N GLY A 167 -18.56 -6.45 0.50
CA GLY A 167 -19.25 -7.73 0.59
C GLY A 167 -18.32 -8.90 0.30
N ASN A 168 -18.85 -9.95 -0.32
CA ASN A 168 -18.08 -11.16 -0.64
C ASN A 168 -17.57 -11.20 -2.08
N ASP A 169 -18.06 -10.34 -2.98
CA ASP A 169 -17.86 -10.51 -4.43
C ASP A 169 -16.96 -9.45 -5.07
N ALA A 170 -16.58 -8.40 -4.32
CA ALA A 170 -15.68 -7.35 -4.75
C ALA A 170 -14.49 -7.22 -3.80
N LEU A 171 -13.29 -7.17 -4.38
CA LEU A 171 -12.02 -7.03 -3.67
C LEU A 171 -11.23 -5.92 -4.35
N THR A 172 -10.72 -4.97 -3.56
CA THR A 172 -9.67 -4.04 -4.00
C THR A 172 -8.38 -4.47 -3.34
N VAL A 173 -7.33 -4.66 -4.13
CA VAL A 173 -5.97 -4.93 -3.62
C VAL A 173 -5.09 -3.75 -3.95
N ASP A 174 -4.55 -3.14 -2.90
CA ASP A 174 -3.50 -2.15 -2.96
C ASP A 174 -2.16 -2.89 -3.11
N TYR A 175 -1.69 -3.02 -4.35
CA TYR A 175 -0.47 -3.76 -4.65
C TYR A 175 0.73 -2.81 -4.68
N PRO A 176 1.85 -3.13 -3.99
CA PRO A 176 3.00 -2.24 -3.94
C PRO A 176 3.83 -2.28 -5.22
N TRP A 177 4.16 -1.11 -5.74
CA TRP A 177 5.06 -0.92 -6.87
C TRP A 177 6.27 -0.10 -6.47
N THR A 178 7.47 -0.58 -6.81
CA THR A 178 8.68 0.21 -6.59
C THR A 178 8.76 1.35 -7.60
N MET A 179 8.89 2.55 -7.08
CA MET A 179 8.91 3.79 -7.85
C MET A 179 10.32 4.38 -7.92
N VAL A 180 10.57 5.10 -9.01
CA VAL A 180 11.76 5.94 -9.23
C VAL A 180 11.30 7.25 -9.83
N GLU A 181 12.11 8.31 -9.69
CA GLU A 181 11.90 9.52 -10.49
C GLU A 181 12.05 9.19 -11.98
N THR A 182 11.13 9.73 -12.78
CA THR A 182 11.05 9.51 -14.22
C THR A 182 12.31 10.02 -14.93
N GLN A 183 12.84 9.26 -15.89
CA GLN A 183 14.01 9.61 -16.70
C GLN A 183 13.65 10.35 -18.00
N ALA A 184 12.36 10.57 -18.24
CA ALA A 184 11.87 11.30 -19.39
C ALA A 184 12.51 12.70 -19.47
N ALA A 185 12.80 13.14 -20.70
CA ALA A 185 13.31 14.47 -20.94
C ALA A 185 12.30 15.50 -20.38
N PRO A 186 12.76 16.56 -19.69
CA PRO A 186 11.87 17.61 -19.20
C PRO A 186 11.07 18.18 -20.38
N ALA A 187 9.75 18.31 -20.19
CA ALA A 187 8.88 18.91 -21.19
C ALA A 187 9.41 20.32 -21.55
N PRO A 188 9.46 20.68 -22.86
CA PRO A 188 9.99 21.96 -23.32
C PRO A 188 9.18 23.17 -22.86
#